data_AF-A0A0P9GES0-F1
#
_entry.id   AF-A0A0P9GES0-F1
#
_cell.length_a   1.000
_cell.length_b   1.000
_cell.length_c   1.000
_cell.angle_alpha   90.00
_cell.angle_beta   90.00
_cell.angle_gamma   90.00
#
_symmetry.space_group_name_H-M   'P 1'
#
loop_
_entity.id
_entity.type
_entity.pdbx_description
1 polymer ?
#
loop_
_entity_poly.entity_id
_entity_poly.type
_entity_poly.pdbx_seq_one_letter_code
_entity_poly.pdbx_strand_id
1 'polypeptide(L)'
;MKREEMVRIVKSELEHIPKGSKGSTQNRLRIYYNAWRRKDLLSGKSKEETLEKVVNKLKKDHPDFNPQFDEDFFKIPKRGPLQRLVGWIRR
;
A
#
# COMPACT_ATOMS: atom_id res chain seq x y z
N MET A 1 -9.06 17.56 10.85
CA MET A 1 -10.02 16.64 10.18
C MET A 1 -10.84 15.91 11.23
N LYS A 2 -12.16 15.73 11.03
CA LYS A 2 -13.00 14.98 11.99
C LYS A 2 -12.79 13.47 11.80
N ARG A 3 -13.00 12.67 12.86
CA ARG A 3 -12.77 11.21 12.83
C ARG A 3 -13.61 10.51 11.75
N GLU A 4 -14.88 10.87 11.62
CA GLU A 4 -15.78 10.26 10.64
C GLU A 4 -15.37 10.53 9.20
N GLU A 5 -14.88 11.74 8.94
CA GLU A 5 -14.37 12.16 7.63
C GLU A 5 -13.13 11.34 7.24
N MET A 6 -12.17 11.17 8.17
CA MET A 6 -11.02 10.27 7.95
C MET A 6 -11.46 8.85 7.65
N VAL A 7 -12.45 8.32 8.38
CA VAL A 7 -12.95 6.96 8.15
C VAL A 7 -13.57 6.84 6.75
N ARG A 8 -14.32 7.83 6.29
CA ARG A 8 -14.92 7.84 4.94
C ARG A 8 -13.85 7.89 3.85
N ILE A 9 -12.88 8.80 3.96
CA ILE A 9 -11.77 8.93 3.00
C ILE A 9 -10.99 7.62 2.90
N VAL A 10 -10.61 7.04 4.05
CA VAL A 10 -9.82 5.80 4.04
C VAL A 10 -10.65 4.62 3.53
N LYS A 11 -11.97 4.60 3.79
CA LYS A 11 -12.85 3.55 3.27
C LYS A 11 -12.92 3.59 1.74
N SER A 12 -13.07 4.78 1.13
CA SER A 12 -13.08 4.90 -0.33
C SER A 12 -11.72 4.57 -0.94
N GLU A 13 -10.62 5.03 -0.36
CA GLU A 13 -9.27 4.68 -0.82
C GLU A 13 -9.03 3.15 -0.73
N LEU A 14 -9.59 2.46 0.25
CA LEU A 14 -9.48 1.00 0.37
C LEU A 14 -10.28 0.23 -0.69
N GLU A 15 -11.23 0.83 -1.39
CA GLU A 15 -11.92 0.18 -2.52
C GLU A 15 -10.94 -0.06 -3.68
N HIS A 16 -9.90 0.76 -3.77
CA HIS A 16 -8.81 0.67 -4.74
C HIS A 16 -7.67 -0.27 -4.32
N ILE A 17 -7.80 -1.00 -3.21
CA ILE A 17 -6.82 -2.01 -2.76
C ILE A 17 -7.58 -3.34 -2.58
N PRO A 18 -7.54 -4.29 -3.52
CA PRO A 18 -8.33 -5.51 -3.44
C PRO A 18 -8.06 -6.31 -2.16
N LYS A 19 -9.09 -7.03 -1.69
CA LYS A 19 -8.95 -7.99 -0.59
C LYS A 19 -8.16 -9.21 -1.08
N GLY A 20 -7.34 -9.78 -0.21
CA GLY A 20 -6.69 -11.06 -0.47
C GLY A 20 -7.37 -12.22 0.26
N SER A 21 -6.81 -13.42 0.11
CA SER A 21 -7.21 -14.60 0.88
C SER A 21 -7.01 -14.39 2.39
N LYS A 22 -7.69 -15.19 3.22
CA LYS A 22 -7.59 -15.12 4.69
C LYS A 22 -6.12 -15.24 5.12
N GLY A 23 -5.65 -14.27 5.92
CA GLY A 23 -4.26 -14.24 6.41
C GLY A 23 -3.20 -13.73 5.42
N SER A 24 -3.56 -13.45 4.17
CA SER A 24 -2.62 -12.99 3.14
C SER A 24 -1.96 -11.65 3.48
N THR A 25 -0.75 -11.45 2.96
CA THR A 25 -0.02 -10.18 3.02
C THR A 25 -0.80 -9.03 2.36
N GLN A 26 -1.66 -9.33 1.39
CA GLN A 26 -2.58 -8.36 0.78
C GLN A 26 -3.62 -7.82 1.78
N ASN A 27 -4.16 -8.68 2.67
CA ASN A 27 -5.03 -8.18 3.74
C ASN A 27 -4.23 -7.40 4.80
N ARG A 28 -2.97 -7.75 5.03
CA ARG A 28 -2.07 -6.95 5.89
C ARG A 28 -1.81 -5.56 5.28
N LEU A 29 -1.64 -5.44 3.96
CA LEU A 29 -1.54 -4.17 3.24
C LEU A 29 -2.72 -3.27 3.56
N ARG A 30 -3.95 -3.79 3.43
CA ARG A 30 -5.18 -3.05 3.75
C ARG A 30 -5.22 -2.60 5.22
N ILE A 31 -4.83 -3.46 6.15
CA ILE A 31 -4.82 -3.16 7.59
C ILE A 31 -3.82 -2.04 7.90
N TYR A 32 -2.58 -2.16 7.43
CA TYR A 32 -1.55 -1.16 7.67
C TYR A 32 -1.86 0.16 6.98
N TYR A 33 -2.35 0.12 5.74
CA TYR A 33 -2.80 1.31 5.02
C TYR A 33 -3.89 2.03 5.82
N ASN A 34 -4.93 1.33 6.27
CA ASN A 34 -6.00 1.94 7.06
C ASN A 34 -5.48 2.61 8.34
N ALA A 35 -4.57 1.95 9.06
CA ALA A 35 -4.02 2.49 10.31
C ALA A 35 -3.13 3.71 10.06
N TRP A 36 -2.23 3.64 9.09
CA TRP A 36 -1.25 4.68 8.82
C TRP A 36 -1.85 5.87 8.09
N ARG A 37 -2.79 5.63 7.16
CA ARG A 37 -3.45 6.68 6.40
C ARG A 37 -4.19 7.67 7.28
N ARG A 38 -4.88 7.19 8.33
CA ARG A 38 -5.55 8.07 9.30
C ARG A 38 -4.57 9.03 9.98
N LYS A 39 -3.36 8.56 10.30
CA LYS A 39 -2.30 9.40 10.88
C LYS A 39 -1.73 10.37 9.82
N ASP A 40 -1.47 9.86 8.63
CA ASP A 40 -0.87 10.61 7.53
C ASP A 40 -1.81 11.72 7.00
N LEU A 41 -3.12 11.54 7.06
CA LEU A 41 -4.13 12.58 6.80
C LEU A 41 -4.00 13.78 7.74
N LEU A 42 -3.64 13.55 9.00
CA LEU A 42 -3.43 14.64 9.98
C LEU A 42 -2.11 15.37 9.74
N SER A 43 -1.13 14.71 9.12
CA SER A 43 0.18 15.27 8.79
C SER A 43 0.25 15.84 7.36
N GLY A 44 -0.86 15.86 6.63
CA GLY A 44 -0.93 16.41 5.26
C GLY A 44 -0.24 15.56 4.19
N LYS A 45 0.08 14.29 4.49
CA LYS A 45 0.72 13.39 3.53
C LYS A 45 -0.27 12.88 2.49
N SER A 46 0.25 12.61 1.31
CA SER A 46 -0.50 12.03 0.20
C SER A 46 -0.84 10.54 0.45
N LYS A 47 -1.82 10.02 -0.30
CA LYS A 47 -2.21 8.61 -0.23
C LYS A 47 -1.13 7.70 -0.82
N GLU A 48 -0.40 8.23 -1.79
CA GLU A 48 0.72 7.61 -2.49
C GLU A 48 1.89 7.38 -1.53
N GLU A 49 2.28 8.38 -0.76
CA GLU A 49 3.31 8.25 0.27
C GLU A 49 2.93 7.20 1.32
N THR A 50 1.67 7.19 1.75
CA THR A 50 1.18 6.17 2.69
C THR A 50 1.27 4.78 2.07
N LEU A 51 0.77 4.59 0.84
CA LEU A 51 0.79 3.29 0.17
C LEU A 51 2.21 2.78 -0.03
N GLU A 52 3.11 3.64 -0.52
CA GLU A 52 4.52 3.31 -0.71
C GLU A 52 5.16 2.88 0.61
N LYS A 53 4.95 3.64 1.69
CA LYS A 53 5.52 3.34 3.00
C LYS A 53 5.04 1.98 3.51
N VAL A 54 3.76 1.65 3.33
CA VAL A 54 3.21 0.35 3.74
C VAL A 54 3.76 -0.79 2.88
N VAL A 55 3.82 -0.62 1.55
CA VAL A 55 4.39 -1.61 0.64
C VAL A 55 5.85 -1.89 1.00
N ASN A 56 6.65 -0.83 1.24
CA ASN A 56 8.04 -0.97 1.65
C ASN A 56 8.17 -1.71 2.99
N LYS A 57 7.28 -1.46 3.97
CA LYS A 57 7.27 -2.21 5.24
C LYS A 57 6.98 -3.69 5.00
N LEU A 58 5.98 -4.01 4.18
CA LEU A 58 5.59 -5.39 3.92
C LEU A 58 6.64 -6.14 3.10
N LYS A 59 7.29 -5.49 2.13
CA LYS A 59 8.38 -6.09 1.36
C LYS A 59 9.62 -6.38 2.20
N LYS A 60 9.88 -5.61 3.28
CA LYS A 60 10.94 -5.94 4.24
C LYS A 60 10.67 -7.26 4.98
N ASP A 61 9.41 -7.53 5.30
CA ASP A 61 9.02 -8.76 6.03
C ASP A 61 8.70 -9.92 5.08
N HIS A 62 8.28 -9.62 3.85
CA HIS A 62 7.84 -10.55 2.81
C HIS A 62 8.40 -10.11 1.44
N PRO A 63 9.67 -10.42 1.12
CA PRO A 63 10.34 -9.95 -0.10
C PRO A 63 9.61 -10.32 -1.40
N ASP A 64 8.99 -11.50 -1.45
CA ASP A 64 8.26 -12.00 -2.62
C ASP A 64 6.83 -11.43 -2.75
N PHE A 65 6.43 -10.54 -1.84
CA PHE A 65 5.11 -9.94 -1.87
C PHE A 65 4.93 -9.04 -3.09
N ASN A 66 4.02 -9.43 -3.97
CA ASN A 66 3.54 -8.62 -5.08
C ASN A 66 2.21 -7.93 -4.70
N PRO A 67 2.24 -6.65 -4.27
CA PRO A 67 1.03 -5.95 -3.85
C PRO A 67 0.09 -5.71 -5.02
N GLN A 68 -1.22 -5.80 -4.76
CA GLN A 68 -2.26 -5.44 -5.72
C GLN A 68 -2.97 -4.17 -5.25
N PHE A 69 -3.10 -3.19 -6.15
CA PHE A 69 -3.84 -1.94 -5.96
C PHE A 69 -4.10 -1.28 -7.32
N ASP A 70 -5.03 -0.33 -7.35
CA ASP A 70 -5.35 0.48 -8.53
C ASP A 70 -4.23 1.49 -8.81
N GLU A 71 -3.38 1.19 -9.78
CA GLU A 71 -2.23 2.04 -10.14
C GLU A 71 -2.67 3.42 -10.66
N ASP A 72 -3.83 3.51 -11.32
CA ASP A 72 -4.34 4.77 -11.88
C ASP A 72 -4.85 5.70 -10.78
N PHE A 73 -5.52 5.13 -9.77
CA PHE A 73 -5.96 5.87 -8.60
C PHE A 73 -4.79 6.38 -7.76
N PHE A 74 -3.79 5.51 -7.51
CA PHE A 74 -2.64 5.85 -6.66
C PHE A 74 -1.50 6.52 -7.44
N LYS A 75 -1.60 6.73 -8.76
CA LYS A 75 -0.61 7.47 -9.57
C LYS A 75 0.86 7.17 -9.24
N ILE A 76 1.17 5.94 -8.79
CA ILE A 76 2.52 5.61 -8.38
C ILE A 76 3.34 5.55 -9.66
N PRO A 77 4.40 6.37 -9.82
CA PRO A 77 5.24 6.28 -11.00
C PRO A 77 5.78 4.85 -11.05
N LYS A 78 5.46 4.14 -12.15
CA LYS A 78 5.98 2.79 -12.41
C LYS A 78 7.49 2.88 -12.29
N ARG A 79 8.04 2.39 -11.16
CA ARG A 79 9.49 2.19 -11.04
C ARG A 79 9.85 1.26 -12.19
N GLY A 80 10.64 1.78 -13.12
CA GLY A 80 10.87 1.18 -14.43
C GLY A 80 11.36 -0.27 -14.37
N PRO A 81 11.42 -0.95 -15.52
CA PRO A 81 11.65 -2.40 -15.63
C PRO A 81 12.94 -2.95 -15.00
N LEU A 82 13.83 -2.10 -14.47
CA LEU A 82 15.16 -2.47 -13.97
C LEU A 82 15.19 -3.14 -12.58
N GLN A 83 14.08 -3.25 -11.85
CA GLN A 83 14.07 -4.00 -10.57
C GLN A 83 13.50 -5.43 -10.66
N ARG A 84 13.02 -5.88 -11.83
CA ARG A 84 12.66 -7.30 -12.05
C ARG A 84 13.88 -8.23 -12.16
N LEU A 85 15.10 -7.68 -12.18
CA LEU A 85 16.34 -8.45 -12.37
C LEU A 85 17.11 -8.81 -11.08
N VAL A 86 16.61 -8.46 -9.88
CA VAL A 86 17.33 -8.81 -8.62
C VAL A 86 16.84 -10.14 -8.01
N GLY A 87 15.90 -10.83 -8.65
CA GLY A 87 15.39 -12.14 -8.20
C GLY A 87 16.16 -13.36 -8.72
N TRP A 88 17.03 -13.20 -9.70
CA TRP A 88 17.79 -14.30 -10.32
C TRP A 88 19.27 -13.90 -10.41
N ILE A 89 20.02 -14.07 -9.33
CA ILE A 89 21.44 -14.50 -9.27
C ILE A 89 21.77 -14.59 -7.77
N ARG A 90 21.65 -15.79 -7.21
CA ARG A 90 22.74 -16.43 -6.48
C ARG A 90 22.39 -17.90 -6.30
N ARG A 91 23.10 -18.69 -7.11
CA ARG A 91 23.24 -20.13 -7.04
C ARG A 91 24.14 -20.48 -5.84
#